data_AF-A0A6S7BU26-F1
#
_entry.id   AF-A0A6S7BU26-F1
#
_cell.length_a   1.000
_cell.length_b   1.000
_cell.length_c   1.000
_cell.angle_alpha   90.00
_cell.angle_beta   90.00
_cell.angle_gamma   90.00
#
_symmetry.space_group_name_H-M   'P 1'
#
loop_
_entity.id
_entity.type
_entity.pdbx_description
1 polymer ?
#
loop_
_entity_poly.entity_id
_entity_poly.type
_entity_poly.pdbx_seq_one_letter_code
_entity_poly.pdbx_strand_id
1 'polypeptide(L)'
;MRTWLERFNKMVLAAFGAIALLVLAYLRGRGAGRAAEREQRDARINQQADHARQEARDVQDQTARMDDAAIAAELKRDWVRGAGPGGR
;
A
#
# COMPACT_ATOMS: atom_id res chain seq x y z
N MET A 1 16.72 58.34 12.26
CA MET A 1 16.66 57.61 10.97
C MET A 1 17.03 56.12 11.12
N ARG A 2 18.15 55.74 11.74
CA ARG A 2 18.55 54.31 11.89
C ARG A 2 17.56 53.41 12.63
N THR A 3 16.94 53.88 13.71
CA THR A 3 15.96 53.14 14.51
C THR A 3 14.68 52.76 13.76
N TRP A 4 14.29 53.56 12.77
CA TRP A 4 13.12 53.28 11.94
C TRP A 4 13.43 52.17 10.92
N LEU A 5 14.61 52.21 10.30
CA LEU A 5 15.14 51.16 9.43
C LEU A 5 15.29 49.81 10.14
N GLU A 6 15.77 49.80 11.39
CA GLU A 6 15.90 48.56 12.17
C GLU A 6 14.54 47.93 12.50
N ARG A 7 13.54 48.76 12.83
CA ARG A 7 12.17 48.28 13.07
C ARG A 7 11.54 47.72 11.80
N PHE A 8 11.76 48.39 10.67
CA PHE A 8 11.29 47.92 9.38
C PHE A 8 11.93 46.59 8.99
N ASN A 9 13.25 46.45 9.13
CA ASN A 9 13.96 45.19 8.86
C ASN A 9 13.46 44.04 9.75
N LYS A 10 13.23 44.30 11.04
CA LYS A 10 12.68 43.27 11.96
C LYS A 10 11.28 42.83 11.54
N MET A 11 10.45 43.77 11.09
CA MET A 11 9.08 43.49 10.64
C MET A 11 9.09 42.67 9.34
N VAL A 12 9.98 43.01 8.40
CA VAL A 12 10.19 42.23 7.17
C VAL A 12 10.69 40.83 7.49
N LEU A 13 11.66 40.69 8.39
CA LEU A 13 12.18 39.39 8.80
C LEU A 13 11.10 38.50 9.44
N ALA A 14 10.25 39.09 10.29
CA ALA A 14 9.13 38.41 10.90
C ALA A 14 8.08 37.96 9.86
N ALA A 15 7.79 38.79 8.85
CA ALA A 15 6.89 38.44 7.77
C ALA A 15 7.41 37.25 6.95
N PHE A 16 8.70 37.24 6.60
CA PHE A 16 9.32 36.10 5.93
C PHE A 16 9.29 34.83 6.78
N GLY A 17 9.55 34.94 8.08
CA GLY A 17 9.44 33.81 9.01
C GLY A 17 8.03 33.22 9.05
N ALA A 18 7.00 34.07 9.11
CA ALA A 18 5.61 33.63 9.10
C ALA A 18 5.23 32.92 7.79
N ILE A 19 5.66 33.45 6.64
CA ILE A 19 5.43 32.83 5.34
C ILE A 19 6.13 31.47 5.26
N ALA A 20 7.37 31.36 5.75
CA ALA A 20 8.12 30.10 5.75
C ALA A 20 7.40 29.01 6.56
N LEU A 21 6.87 29.36 7.73
CA LEU A 21 6.09 28.42 8.55
C LEU A 21 4.83 27.93 7.85
N LEU A 22 4.11 28.82 7.15
CA LEU A 22 2.93 28.46 6.37
C LEU A 22 3.28 27.51 5.21
N VAL A 23 4.37 27.78 4.50
CA VAL A 23 4.86 26.91 3.42
C VAL A 23 5.26 25.53 3.96
N LEU A 24 5.98 25.48 5.08
CA LEU A 24 6.35 24.22 5.75
C LEU A 24 5.11 23.43 6.18
N ALA A 25 4.12 24.09 6.79
CA ALA A 25 2.87 23.44 7.20
C ALA A 25 2.09 22.91 5.98
N TYR A 26 2.01 23.69 4.90
CA TYR A 26 1.37 23.27 3.65
C TYR A 26 2.06 22.06 3.02
N LEU A 27 3.40 22.10 2.91
CA LEU A 27 4.19 21.00 2.36
C LEU A 27 4.12 19.75 3.24
N ARG A 28 4.13 19.91 4.57
CA ARG A 28 3.96 18.80 5.51
C ARG A 28 2.57 18.17 5.39
N GLY A 29 1.50 18.97 5.33
CA GLY A 29 0.14 18.47 5.10
C GLY A 29 -0.01 17.76 3.75
N ARG A 30 0.53 18.35 2.68
CA ARG A 30 0.53 17.78 1.33
C ARG A 30 1.39 16.52 1.19
N GLY A 31 2.48 16.43 1.95
CA GLY A 31 3.36 15.26 2.01
C GLY A 31 2.74 14.11 2.81
N ALA A 32 2.07 14.42 3.92
CA ALA A 32 1.41 13.43 4.77
C ALA A 32 0.25 12.72 4.06
N GLY A 33 -0.53 13.42 3.23
CA GLY A 33 -1.60 12.81 2.44
C GLY A 33 -1.10 11.75 1.45
N ARG A 34 0.03 12.02 0.77
CA ARG A 34 0.63 11.06 -0.19
C ARG A 34 1.32 9.87 0.50
N ALA A 35 1.84 10.05 1.71
CA ALA A 35 2.42 8.95 2.48
C ALA A 35 1.33 8.00 2.98
N ALA A 36 0.21 8.54 3.49
CA ALA A 36 -0.91 7.75 3.98
C ALA A 36 -1.60 6.92 2.88
N GLU A 37 -1.72 7.47 1.66
CA GLU A 37 -2.29 6.71 0.53
C GLU A 37 -1.40 5.56 0.06
N ARG A 38 -0.07 5.71 0.15
CA ARG A 38 0.87 4.64 -0.22
C ARG A 38 0.86 3.51 0.81
N GLU A 39 0.83 3.86 2.10
CA GLU A 39 0.76 2.88 3.18
C GLU A 39 -0.52 2.02 3.11
N GLN A 40 -1.66 2.63 2.76
CA GLN A 40 -2.91 1.87 2.56
C GLN A 40 -2.87 0.97 1.32
N ARG A 41 -2.18 1.37 0.25
CA ARG A 41 -2.03 0.53 -0.96
C ARG A 41 -1.08 -0.64 -0.70
N ASP A 42 0.06 -0.40 -0.06
CA ASP A 42 1.03 -1.45 0.25
C ASP A 42 0.46 -2.47 1.23
N ALA A 43 -0.35 -2.04 2.21
CA ALA A 43 -1.05 -2.94 3.12
C ALA A 43 -2.02 -3.88 2.37
N ARG A 44 -2.77 -3.38 1.39
CA ARG A 44 -3.68 -4.20 0.58
C ARG A 44 -2.95 -5.15 -0.36
N ILE A 45 -1.84 -4.70 -0.97
CA ILE A 45 -1.01 -5.54 -1.84
C ILE A 45 -0.35 -6.67 -1.04
N ASN A 46 0.18 -6.37 0.15
CA ASN A 46 0.76 -7.39 1.03
C ASN A 46 -0.29 -8.41 1.49
N GLN A 47 -1.50 -7.97 1.84
CA GLN A 47 -2.59 -8.89 2.19
C GLN A 47 -2.97 -9.83 1.04
N GLN A 48 -3.06 -9.31 -0.20
CA GLN A 48 -3.33 -10.15 -1.38
C GLN A 48 -2.17 -11.12 -1.65
N ALA A 49 -0.93 -10.68 -1.50
CA ALA A 49 0.25 -11.52 -1.69
C ALA A 49 0.32 -12.63 -0.63
N ASP A 50 -0.03 -12.34 0.62
CA ASP A 50 -0.05 -13.34 1.68
C ASP A 50 -1.19 -14.35 1.52
N HIS A 51 -2.36 -13.92 1.04
CA HIS A 51 -3.44 -14.84 0.68
C HIS A 51 -3.03 -15.78 -0.46
N ALA A 52 -2.42 -15.24 -1.53
CA ALA A 52 -1.95 -16.06 -2.64
C ALA A 52 -0.85 -17.06 -2.22
N ARG A 53 0.03 -16.68 -1.29
CA ARG A 53 1.02 -17.60 -0.71
C ARG A 53 0.39 -18.70 0.13
N GLN A 54 -0.68 -18.40 0.88
CA GLN A 54 -1.40 -19.39 1.67
C GLN A 54 -2.13 -20.37 0.74
N GLU A 55 -2.81 -19.88 -0.28
CA GLU A 55 -3.52 -20.70 -1.28
C GLU A 55 -2.54 -21.64 -2.01
N ALA A 56 -1.39 -21.13 -2.46
CA ALA A 56 -0.37 -21.96 -3.09
C ALA A 56 0.17 -23.06 -2.16
N ARG A 57 0.33 -22.77 -0.86
CA ARG A 57 0.76 -23.75 0.14
C ARG A 57 -0.33 -24.79 0.41
N ASP A 58 -1.59 -24.38 0.50
CA ASP A 58 -2.70 -25.29 0.74
C ASP A 58 -2.89 -26.27 -0.43
N VAL A 59 -2.80 -25.77 -1.67
CA VAL A 59 -2.82 -26.62 -2.87
C VAL A 59 -1.62 -27.58 -2.88
N GLN A 60 -0.43 -27.11 -2.52
CA GLN A 60 0.77 -27.95 -2.44
C GLN A 60 0.63 -29.04 -1.38
N ASP A 61 0.14 -28.71 -0.19
CA ASP A 61 -0.10 -29.65 0.91
C ASP A 61 -1.19 -30.67 0.56
N GLN A 62 -2.26 -30.23 -0.09
CA GLN A 62 -3.34 -31.10 -0.56
C GLN A 62 -2.82 -32.08 -1.61
N THR A 63 -2.07 -31.57 -2.60
CA THR A 63 -1.45 -32.40 -3.64
C THR A 63 -0.45 -33.39 -3.04
N ALA A 64 0.38 -32.97 -2.09
CA ALA A 64 1.36 -33.85 -1.44
C ALA A 64 0.74 -34.96 -0.59
N ARG A 65 -0.51 -34.79 -0.14
CA ARG A 65 -1.26 -35.79 0.63
C ARG A 65 -2.12 -36.70 -0.25
N MET A 66 -2.27 -36.38 -1.54
CA MET A 66 -3.06 -37.17 -2.48
C MET A 66 -2.17 -38.11 -3.28
N ASP A 67 -2.60 -39.36 -3.44
CA ASP A 67 -1.95 -40.29 -4.35
C ASP A 67 -2.12 -39.82 -5.82
N ASP A 68 -1.13 -40.12 -6.67
CA ASP A 68 -1.12 -39.74 -8.09
C ASP A 68 -2.40 -40.17 -8.84
N ALA A 69 -2.97 -41.32 -8.47
CA ALA A 69 -4.22 -41.82 -9.04
C ALA A 69 -5.44 -40.95 -8.64
N ALA A 70 -5.43 -40.41 -7.42
CA ALA A 70 -6.47 -39.50 -6.95
C ALA A 70 -6.38 -38.13 -7.65
N ILE A 71 -5.16 -37.62 -7.84
CA ILE A 71 -4.90 -36.37 -8.60
C ILE A 71 -5.41 -36.50 -10.04
N ALA A 72 -5.08 -37.60 -10.72
CA ALA A 72 -5.52 -37.85 -12.09
C ALA A 72 -7.05 -37.98 -12.21
N ALA A 73 -7.71 -38.55 -11.21
CA ALA A 73 -9.17 -38.67 -11.18
C ALA A 73 -9.86 -37.32 -11.00
N GLU A 74 -9.31 -36.44 -10.16
CA GLU A 74 -9.84 -35.09 -9.93
C GLU A 74 -9.67 -34.19 -11.16
N LEU A 75 -8.46 -34.16 -11.74
CA LEU A 75 -8.20 -33.44 -13.00
C LEU A 75 -9.12 -33.91 -14.14
N LYS A 76 -9.33 -35.24 -14.26
CA LYS A 76 -10.24 -35.81 -15.25
C LYS A 76 -11.68 -35.39 -14.99
N ARG A 77 -12.12 -35.38 -13.73
CA ARG A 77 -13.48 -34.97 -13.34
C ARG A 77 -13.72 -33.50 -13.64
N ASP A 78 -12.77 -32.62 -13.33
CA ASP A 78 -12.88 -31.18 -13.59
C ASP A 78 -12.81 -30.85 -15.07
N TRP A 79 -11.98 -31.58 -15.83
CA TRP A 79 -11.97 -31.46 -17.29
C TRP A 79 -13.29 -31.86 -17.93
N VAL A 80 -13.90 -32.96 -17.47
CA VAL A 80 -15.21 -33.45 -17.99
C VAL A 80 -16.36 -32.54 -17.58
N ARG A 81 -16.34 -31.97 -16.38
CA ARG A 81 -17.42 -31.09 -15.88
C ARG A 81 -17.25 -29.63 -16.32
N GLY A 82 -16.12 -29.30 -16.97
CA GLY A 82 -15.64 -27.94 -17.10
C GLY A 82 -15.16 -27.43 -15.75
N ALA A 83 -14.09 -26.63 -15.73
CA ALA A 83 -13.65 -25.93 -14.54
C ALA A 83 -14.79 -25.02 -14.03
N GLY A 84 -15.63 -25.57 -13.16
CA GLY A 84 -16.74 -24.85 -12.55
C GLY A 84 -16.21 -23.80 -11.57
N PRO A 85 -17.04 -22.86 -11.11
CA PRO A 85 -16.61 -21.68 -10.34
C PRO A 85 -16.05 -21.96 -8.92
N GLY A 86 -15.67 -23.20 -8.62
CA GLY A 86 -15.15 -23.64 -7.33
C GLY A 86 -13.63 -23.67 -7.19
N GLY A 87 -12.87 -23.34 -8.24
CA GLY A 87 -11.43 -23.10 -8.13
C GLY A 87 -11.19 -21.70 -7.54
N ARG A 88 -11.29 -21.59 -6.22
CA ARG A 88 -10.85 -20.46 -5.41
C ARG A 88 -9.82 -20.94 -4.40
#